data_AF-A0A1X6MUI8-F1
#
_entry.id   AF-A0A1X6MUI8-F1
#
_cell.length_a   1.000
_cell.length_b   1.000
_cell.length_c   1.000
_cell.angle_alpha   90.00
_cell.angle_beta   90.00
_cell.angle_gamma   90.00
#
_symmetry.space_group_name_H-M   'P 1'
#
loop_
_entity.id
_entity.type
_entity.pdbx_description
1 polymer ?
#
loop_
_entity_poly.entity_id
_entity_poly.type
_entity_poly.pdbx_seq_one_letter_code
_entity_poly.pdbx_strand_id
1 'polypeptide(L)'
;VCGIRPAYNRDGKTYSTCGLTCAAEYQSGGSRVPNGRDPTPDVINILCVICNDRLCFRRGPDIFLTCGMACLKSLCSGGGDRLKCSYCHRKPKLTSSDHCGPTCRSRSRVACLMCRCRPKLGKYHFCGRACKKLAMETAPKILEVPQNHDTWDMVATKFKKAWKPTMGEPVPQIKHVYKIVESSVFLKPYDTYKKKVGNERFCYHGMPRDCQLGNTGRTTLCSSRSCPLCNILKTSFNTNLGSPEGGFGAAIYTSSAANKFYNYSQPGGAILLNKVALGRVYNASNFREVTSLPAGYNSVVFDRDNGRLNETIVYHNDAIRPVFLLVF
;
A
#
# COMPACT_ATOMS: atom_id res chain seq x y z
N VAL A 1 28.19 -3.16 -15.18
CA VAL A 1 27.79 -1.76 -14.90
C VAL A 1 27.37 -1.64 -13.45
N CYS A 2 27.88 -0.66 -12.71
CA CYS A 2 27.84 -0.58 -11.24
C CYS A 2 26.44 -0.62 -10.59
N GLY A 3 25.36 -0.33 -11.31
CA GLY A 3 23.97 -0.39 -10.81
C GLY A 3 23.60 0.63 -9.71
N ILE A 4 24.58 1.37 -9.17
CA ILE A 4 24.45 2.28 -8.03
C ILE A 4 24.31 3.74 -8.47
N ARG A 5 24.95 4.12 -9.58
CA ARG A 5 25.02 5.50 -10.07
C ARG A 5 24.27 5.67 -11.40
N PRO A 6 23.66 6.85 -11.65
CA PRO A 6 23.00 7.14 -12.93
C PRO A 6 23.95 7.05 -14.13
N ALA A 7 23.36 6.98 -15.33
CA ALA A 7 24.08 7.06 -16.59
C ALA A 7 24.92 8.36 -16.68
N TYR A 8 26.17 8.24 -17.11
CA TYR A 8 27.10 9.35 -17.25
C TYR A 8 26.78 10.20 -18.50
N ASN A 9 26.86 11.52 -18.37
CA ASN A 9 26.69 12.48 -19.46
C ASN A 9 27.93 13.34 -19.62
N ARG A 10 28.46 13.45 -20.84
CA ARG A 10 29.58 14.34 -21.18
C ARG A 10 29.39 14.86 -22.60
N ASP A 11 29.58 16.16 -22.80
CA ASP A 11 29.55 16.81 -24.12
C ASP A 11 28.27 16.47 -24.93
N GLY A 12 27.13 16.44 -24.25
CA GLY A 12 25.82 16.15 -24.85
C GLY A 12 25.56 14.68 -25.20
N LYS A 13 26.49 13.76 -24.92
CA LYS A 13 26.32 12.31 -25.13
C LYS A 13 26.03 11.59 -23.81
N THR A 14 25.01 10.73 -23.83
CA THR A 14 24.64 9.87 -22.70
C THR A 14 25.23 8.48 -22.86
N TYR A 15 25.97 8.03 -21.86
CA TYR A 15 26.64 6.74 -21.84
C TYR A 15 25.87 5.77 -20.95
N SER A 16 25.80 4.50 -21.36
CA SER A 16 25.07 3.45 -20.62
C SER A 16 25.72 3.05 -19.28
N THR A 17 26.92 3.56 -19.01
CA THR A 17 27.70 3.27 -17.80
C THR A 17 27.82 4.51 -16.92
N CYS A 18 28.13 4.29 -15.64
CA CYS A 18 28.18 5.35 -14.63
C CYS A 18 29.51 6.16 -14.60
N GLY A 19 30.45 5.87 -15.50
CA GLY A 19 31.76 6.53 -15.59
C GLY A 19 32.78 5.71 -16.40
N LEU A 20 33.96 6.30 -16.66
CA LEU A 20 35.00 5.72 -17.52
C LEU A 20 35.53 4.37 -17.02
N THR A 21 35.65 4.17 -15.70
CA THR A 21 36.05 2.87 -15.11
C THR A 21 35.03 1.78 -15.42
N CYS A 22 33.72 2.08 -15.25
CA CYS A 22 32.67 1.14 -15.62
C CYS A 22 32.49 0.98 -17.14
N ALA A 23 32.96 1.95 -17.94
CA ALA A 23 33.01 1.82 -19.39
C ALA A 23 34.15 0.86 -19.81
N ALA A 24 35.33 0.97 -19.19
CA ALA A 24 36.45 0.06 -19.44
C ALA A 24 36.11 -1.40 -19.08
N GLU A 25 35.47 -1.64 -17.93
CA GLU A 25 34.97 -2.98 -17.56
C GLU A 25 33.86 -3.49 -18.50
N TYR A 26 33.04 -2.59 -19.04
CA TYR A 26 32.00 -2.94 -20.00
C TYR A 26 32.59 -3.33 -21.37
N GLN A 27 33.71 -2.71 -21.75
CA GLN A 27 34.42 -3.00 -23.00
C GLN A 27 35.34 -4.22 -22.87
N SER A 28 35.95 -4.46 -21.71
CA SER A 28 36.83 -5.62 -21.46
C SER A 28 36.07 -6.94 -21.30
N GLY A 29 34.75 -6.90 -21.09
CA GLY A 29 33.87 -8.07 -21.15
C GLY A 29 33.52 -8.54 -22.57
N GLY A 30 34.02 -7.86 -23.60
CA GLY A 30 33.78 -8.19 -25.00
C GLY A 30 34.93 -8.97 -25.66
N SER A 31 34.64 -10.24 -26.00
CA SER A 31 35.28 -11.06 -27.04
C SER A 31 36.47 -11.94 -26.67
N ARG A 32 36.19 -13.25 -26.54
CA ARG A 32 36.71 -14.29 -27.46
C ARG A 32 35.63 -15.35 -27.70
N VAL A 33 35.10 -15.41 -28.92
CA VAL A 33 34.46 -16.61 -29.48
C VAL A 33 35.12 -16.85 -30.85
N PRO A 34 35.74 -18.02 -31.09
CA PRO A 34 36.10 -18.45 -32.43
C PRO A 34 34.85 -18.88 -33.20
N ASN A 35 34.87 -18.63 -34.50
CA ASN A 35 33.85 -18.98 -35.49
C ASN A 35 33.14 -20.33 -35.22
N GLY A 36 31.87 -20.23 -34.84
CA GLY A 36 30.87 -21.28 -34.92
C GLY A 36 29.52 -20.57 -34.98
N ARG A 37 28.78 -20.74 -36.07
CA ARG A 37 27.39 -20.27 -36.17
C ARG A 37 26.56 -21.10 -35.19
N ASP A 38 26.40 -20.59 -33.98
CA ASP A 38 25.34 -21.02 -33.07
C ASP A 38 24.18 -20.01 -33.16
N PRO A 39 22.91 -20.49 -33.16
CA PRO A 39 21.75 -19.64 -33.33
C PRO A 39 21.64 -18.67 -32.15
N THR A 40 21.37 -17.40 -32.47
CA THR A 40 20.89 -16.41 -31.50
C THR A 40 19.86 -17.05 -30.58
N PRO A 41 19.91 -16.85 -29.25
CA PRO A 41 18.97 -17.50 -28.35
C PRO A 41 17.55 -17.13 -28.78
N ASP A 42 16.78 -18.15 -29.12
CA ASP A 42 15.42 -18.04 -29.63
C ASP A 42 14.67 -16.93 -28.92
N VAL A 43 14.26 -15.92 -29.69
CA VAL A 43 13.38 -14.87 -29.21
C VAL A 43 12.07 -15.58 -28.86
N ILE A 44 11.91 -15.99 -27.60
CA ILE A 44 10.68 -16.66 -27.17
C ILE A 44 9.52 -15.68 -27.43
N ASN A 45 8.74 -16.00 -28.45
CA ASN A 45 7.59 -15.23 -28.90
C ASN A 45 6.43 -15.50 -27.93
N ILE A 46 6.48 -14.82 -26.79
CA ILE A 46 5.49 -15.00 -25.73
C ILE A 46 4.28 -14.11 -26.01
N LEU A 47 3.12 -14.72 -26.25
CA LEU A 47 1.85 -14.02 -26.45
C LEU A 47 1.32 -13.39 -25.15
N CYS A 48 0.59 -12.28 -25.33
CA CYS A 48 -0.08 -11.52 -24.28
C CYS A 48 -1.13 -12.37 -23.56
N VAL A 49 -1.12 -12.36 -22.22
CA VAL A 49 -2.07 -13.15 -21.40
C VAL A 49 -3.51 -12.63 -21.41
N ILE A 50 -3.79 -11.52 -22.11
CA ILE A 50 -5.10 -10.88 -22.18
C ILE A 50 -5.72 -11.06 -23.55
N CYS A 51 -5.10 -10.55 -24.62
CA CYS A 51 -5.65 -10.71 -25.96
C CYS A 51 -5.27 -12.04 -26.62
N ASN A 52 -4.20 -12.71 -26.18
CA ASN A 52 -3.63 -13.90 -26.83
C ASN A 52 -3.20 -13.72 -28.31
N ASP A 53 -3.36 -12.53 -28.90
CA ASP A 53 -3.03 -12.29 -30.32
C ASP A 53 -1.67 -11.61 -30.53
N ARG A 54 -1.27 -10.73 -29.60
CA ARG A 54 -0.08 -9.89 -29.75
C ARG A 54 1.03 -10.35 -28.84
N LEU A 55 2.28 -10.18 -29.29
CA LEU A 55 3.46 -10.43 -28.47
C LEU A 55 3.47 -9.54 -27.22
N CYS A 56 4.03 -10.08 -26.15
CA CYS A 56 4.27 -9.37 -24.90
C CYS A 56 5.19 -8.16 -25.12
N PHE A 57 4.85 -7.03 -24.50
CA PHE A 57 5.67 -5.84 -24.52
C PHE A 57 7.03 -6.09 -23.86
N ARG A 58 8.10 -5.61 -24.49
CA ARG A 58 9.48 -5.74 -23.99
C ARG A 58 10.07 -4.37 -23.70
N ARG A 59 10.86 -4.28 -22.63
CA ARG A 59 11.63 -3.07 -22.31
C ARG A 59 12.99 -3.48 -21.74
N GLY A 60 14.01 -3.50 -22.59
CA GLY A 60 15.30 -4.09 -22.24
C GLY A 60 15.13 -5.58 -21.90
N PRO A 61 15.69 -6.07 -20.78
CA PRO A 61 15.58 -7.48 -20.40
C PRO A 61 14.20 -7.85 -19.82
N ASP A 62 13.34 -6.87 -19.51
CA ASP A 62 12.03 -7.12 -18.95
C ASP A 62 11.02 -7.52 -20.05
N ILE A 63 10.40 -8.70 -19.89
CA ILE A 63 9.22 -9.12 -20.67
C ILE A 63 7.98 -8.95 -19.80
N PHE A 64 7.01 -8.14 -20.26
CA PHE A 64 5.74 -7.93 -19.57
C PHE A 64 4.74 -9.04 -19.92
N LEU A 65 3.71 -9.26 -19.11
CA LEU A 65 2.67 -10.25 -19.46
C LEU A 65 1.68 -9.76 -20.53
N THR A 66 1.69 -8.47 -20.83
CA THR A 66 0.71 -7.82 -21.72
C THR A 66 1.41 -7.14 -22.90
N CYS A 67 0.72 -7.06 -24.03
CA CYS A 67 1.24 -6.43 -25.25
C CYS A 67 1.28 -4.90 -25.21
N GLY A 68 0.64 -4.28 -24.22
CA GLY A 68 0.57 -2.83 -24.10
C GLY A 68 -0.37 -2.36 -22.98
N MET A 69 -0.56 -1.04 -22.89
CA MET A 69 -1.27 -0.41 -21.77
C MET A 69 -2.75 -0.81 -21.67
N ALA A 70 -3.45 -1.00 -22.80
CA ALA A 70 -4.84 -1.43 -22.81
C ALA A 70 -5.01 -2.82 -22.17
N CYS A 71 -4.18 -3.78 -22.57
CA CYS A 71 -4.16 -5.12 -21.95
C CYS A 71 -3.70 -5.07 -20.50
N LEU A 72 -2.73 -4.21 -20.14
CA LEU A 72 -2.34 -4.02 -18.74
C LEU A 72 -3.51 -3.50 -17.89
N LYS A 73 -4.26 -2.51 -18.39
CA LYS A 73 -5.46 -1.97 -17.71
C LYS A 73 -6.52 -3.06 -17.51
N SER A 74 -6.76 -3.88 -18.53
CA SER A 74 -7.67 -5.03 -18.43
C SER A 74 -7.21 -6.02 -17.36
N LEU A 75 -5.95 -6.45 -17.38
CA LEU A 75 -5.36 -7.32 -16.35
C LEU A 75 -5.53 -6.74 -14.94
N CYS A 76 -5.20 -5.46 -14.75
CA CYS A 76 -5.30 -4.77 -13.46
C CYS A 76 -6.74 -4.55 -12.97
N SER A 77 -7.74 -4.71 -13.84
CA SER A 77 -9.16 -4.57 -13.51
C SER A 77 -9.86 -5.91 -13.31
N GLY A 78 -9.09 -6.99 -13.13
CA GLY A 78 -9.61 -8.35 -12.94
C GLY A 78 -9.88 -9.11 -14.24
N GLY A 79 -9.40 -8.59 -15.37
CA GLY A 79 -9.38 -9.32 -16.64
C GLY A 79 -8.34 -10.45 -16.65
N GLY A 80 -8.40 -11.28 -17.70
CA GLY A 80 -7.63 -12.50 -17.83
C GLY A 80 -8.38 -13.73 -17.30
N ASP A 81 -7.77 -14.90 -17.48
CA ASP A 81 -8.38 -16.18 -17.11
C ASP A 81 -8.24 -16.45 -15.61
N ARG A 82 -9.37 -16.53 -14.90
CA ARG A 82 -9.45 -16.77 -13.45
C ARG A 82 -9.01 -18.18 -13.04
N LEU A 83 -9.00 -19.13 -13.97
CA LEU A 83 -8.50 -20.48 -13.77
C LEU A 83 -6.97 -20.55 -13.85
N LYS A 84 -6.30 -19.49 -14.34
CA LYS A 84 -4.85 -19.39 -14.39
C LYS A 84 -4.27 -18.80 -13.11
N CYS A 85 -3.01 -19.15 -12.86
CA CYS A 85 -2.18 -18.69 -11.75
C CYS A 85 -2.26 -17.17 -11.57
N SER A 86 -2.56 -16.73 -10.36
CA SER A 86 -2.71 -15.31 -10.00
C SER A 86 -1.42 -14.49 -10.08
N TYR A 87 -0.27 -15.13 -10.33
CA TYR A 87 1.02 -14.45 -10.54
C TYR A 87 1.47 -14.48 -12.01
N CYS A 88 1.59 -15.66 -12.62
CA CYS A 88 2.10 -15.76 -13.99
C CYS A 88 1.02 -15.62 -15.07
N HIS A 89 -0.26 -15.81 -14.72
CA HIS A 89 -1.42 -15.77 -15.62
C HIS A 89 -1.31 -16.67 -16.87
N ARG A 90 -0.48 -17.73 -16.80
CA ARG A 90 -0.20 -18.63 -17.93
C ARG A 90 -0.63 -20.07 -17.69
N LYS A 91 -0.24 -20.63 -16.55
CA LYS A 91 -0.53 -22.01 -16.18
C LYS A 91 -1.79 -22.08 -15.31
N PRO A 92 -2.56 -23.18 -15.36
CA PRO A 92 -3.66 -23.42 -14.43
C PRO A 92 -3.23 -23.31 -12.96
N LYS A 93 -4.17 -22.92 -12.09
CA LYS A 93 -4.00 -22.98 -10.64
C LYS A 93 -3.90 -24.43 -10.16
N LEU A 94 -3.26 -24.63 -9.02
CA LEU A 94 -3.33 -25.91 -8.30
C LEU A 94 -4.64 -25.96 -7.50
N THR A 95 -5.22 -27.14 -7.28
CA THR A 95 -6.50 -27.29 -6.54
C THR A 95 -6.48 -26.61 -5.16
N SER A 96 -5.34 -26.66 -4.47
CA SER A 96 -5.16 -26.09 -3.14
C SER A 96 -4.54 -24.68 -3.11
N SER A 97 -4.37 -24.02 -4.26
CA SER A 97 -3.57 -22.78 -4.33
C SER A 97 -3.85 -21.94 -5.57
N ASP A 98 -3.94 -20.63 -5.38
CA ASP A 98 -4.05 -19.62 -6.44
C ASP A 98 -2.84 -19.53 -7.41
N HIS A 99 -1.84 -20.37 -7.21
CA HIS A 99 -0.58 -20.39 -7.95
C HIS A 99 -0.35 -21.74 -8.59
N CYS A 100 0.26 -21.76 -9.78
CA CYS A 100 0.61 -22.97 -10.52
C CYS A 100 1.82 -23.75 -9.98
N GLY A 101 2.37 -23.36 -8.83
CA GLY A 101 3.53 -24.01 -8.23
C GLY A 101 4.31 -23.15 -7.22
N PRO A 102 5.30 -23.74 -6.52
CA PRO A 102 6.03 -23.08 -5.43
C PRO A 102 6.73 -21.79 -5.86
N THR A 103 7.31 -21.73 -7.06
CA THR A 103 8.00 -20.53 -7.56
C THR A 103 7.04 -19.34 -7.71
N CYS A 104 5.86 -19.55 -8.30
CA CYS A 104 4.87 -18.48 -8.44
C CYS A 104 4.30 -18.06 -7.08
N ARG A 105 4.09 -19.01 -6.17
CA ARG A 105 3.67 -18.75 -4.78
C ARG A 105 4.72 -17.92 -4.03
N SER A 106 6.00 -18.24 -4.18
CA SER A 106 7.09 -17.47 -3.54
C SER A 106 7.19 -16.06 -4.11
N ARG A 107 7.18 -15.92 -5.45
CA ARG A 107 7.25 -14.60 -6.11
C ARG A 107 6.02 -13.72 -5.83
N SER A 108 4.86 -14.31 -5.58
CA SER A 108 3.64 -13.55 -5.28
C SER A 108 3.69 -12.86 -3.92
N ARG A 109 4.52 -13.32 -2.97
CA ARG A 109 4.69 -12.69 -1.66
C ARG A 109 5.13 -11.23 -1.73
N VAL A 110 5.83 -10.85 -2.80
CA VAL A 110 6.30 -9.48 -3.04
C VAL A 110 5.63 -8.86 -4.27
N ALA A 111 4.54 -9.43 -4.79
CA ALA A 111 3.93 -8.95 -6.01
C ALA A 111 3.32 -7.53 -5.87
N CYS A 112 3.29 -6.80 -6.97
CA CYS A 112 2.54 -5.57 -7.08
C CYS A 112 1.07 -5.80 -6.75
N LEU A 113 0.50 -4.99 -5.86
CA LEU A 113 -0.91 -5.12 -5.46
C LEU A 113 -1.91 -4.80 -6.57
N MET A 114 -1.47 -4.15 -7.66
CA MET A 114 -2.33 -3.80 -8.80
C MET A 114 -2.29 -4.86 -9.90
N CYS A 115 -1.12 -5.23 -10.43
CA CYS A 115 -1.02 -6.17 -11.54
C CYS A 115 -0.78 -7.62 -11.13
N ARG A 116 -0.40 -7.89 -9.88
CA ARG A 116 -0.09 -9.22 -9.31
C ARG A 116 1.01 -10.04 -9.99
N CYS A 117 1.59 -9.55 -11.08
CA CYS A 117 2.46 -10.33 -11.94
C CYS A 117 3.94 -9.92 -11.94
N ARG A 118 4.29 -8.91 -11.14
CA ARG A 118 5.67 -8.40 -11.01
C ARG A 118 5.96 -8.05 -9.57
N PRO A 119 7.22 -8.13 -9.11
CA PRO A 119 7.58 -7.68 -7.78
C PRO A 119 7.29 -6.18 -7.61
N LYS A 120 6.88 -5.80 -6.40
CA LYS A 120 6.73 -4.40 -5.98
C LYS A 120 8.08 -3.71 -5.94
N LEU A 121 8.10 -2.40 -6.19
CA LEU A 121 9.34 -1.62 -6.20
C LEU A 121 9.76 -1.28 -4.76
N GLY A 122 10.67 -2.06 -4.18
CA GLY A 122 11.21 -1.82 -2.84
C GLY A 122 10.12 -1.67 -1.77
N LYS A 123 10.05 -0.49 -1.14
CA LYS A 123 9.04 -0.15 -0.12
C LYS A 123 7.66 0.23 -0.68
N TYR A 124 7.52 0.42 -1.99
CA TYR A 124 6.22 0.72 -2.60
C TYR A 124 5.37 -0.54 -2.74
N HIS A 125 4.06 -0.38 -2.88
CA HIS A 125 3.12 -1.49 -3.08
C HIS A 125 2.83 -1.81 -4.55
N PHE A 126 3.45 -1.05 -5.47
CA PHE A 126 3.29 -1.20 -6.91
C PHE A 126 4.63 -1.45 -7.59
N CYS A 127 4.65 -2.17 -8.71
CA CYS A 127 5.87 -2.47 -9.46
C CYS A 127 6.43 -1.25 -10.23
N GLY A 128 5.63 -0.20 -10.43
CA GLY A 128 6.07 0.99 -11.13
C GLY A 128 4.98 2.04 -11.34
N ARG A 129 5.33 3.11 -12.07
CA ARG A 129 4.47 4.28 -12.30
C ARG A 129 3.15 3.93 -12.98
N ALA A 130 3.16 3.02 -13.96
CA ALA A 130 1.94 2.59 -14.66
C ALA A 130 0.91 1.97 -13.71
N CYS A 131 1.31 0.97 -12.90
CA CYS A 131 0.41 0.35 -11.92
C CYS A 131 -0.05 1.33 -10.85
N LYS A 132 0.82 2.25 -10.40
CA LYS A 132 0.42 3.32 -9.48
C LYS A 132 -0.64 4.23 -10.12
N LYS A 133 -0.45 4.65 -11.37
CA LYS A 133 -1.39 5.51 -12.10
C LYS A 133 -2.74 4.82 -12.27
N LEU A 134 -2.76 3.57 -12.75
CA LEU A 134 -4.00 2.79 -12.92
C LEU A 134 -4.75 2.58 -11.59
N ALA A 135 -4.02 2.35 -10.49
CA ALA A 135 -4.63 2.27 -9.17
C ALA A 135 -5.30 3.60 -8.78
N MET A 136 -4.63 4.73 -9.03
CA MET A 136 -5.13 6.07 -8.71
C MET A 136 -6.28 6.53 -9.63
N GLU A 137 -6.31 6.10 -10.90
CA GLU A 137 -7.41 6.38 -11.84
C GLU A 137 -8.75 5.81 -11.38
N THR A 138 -8.70 4.78 -10.52
CA THR A 138 -9.88 4.11 -9.97
C THR A 138 -10.09 4.41 -8.49
N ALA A 139 -9.40 5.44 -7.95
CA ALA A 139 -9.57 5.89 -6.58
C ALA A 139 -10.90 6.69 -6.42
N PRO A 140 -11.54 6.67 -5.24
CA PRO A 140 -11.16 5.90 -4.05
C PRO A 140 -11.48 4.40 -4.22
N LYS A 141 -10.54 3.55 -3.84
CA LYS A 141 -10.75 2.08 -3.85
C LYS A 141 -9.89 1.38 -2.83
N ILE A 142 -10.26 0.13 -2.56
CA ILE A 142 -9.46 -0.81 -1.79
C ILE A 142 -8.91 -1.92 -2.69
N LEU A 143 -7.65 -2.28 -2.47
CA LEU A 143 -6.98 -3.41 -3.10
C LEU A 143 -6.68 -4.44 -2.03
N GLU A 144 -7.19 -5.66 -2.17
CA GLU A 144 -6.88 -6.73 -1.22
C GLU A 144 -5.36 -6.92 -1.10
N VAL A 145 -4.87 -7.17 0.09
CA VAL A 145 -3.51 -7.64 0.31
C VAL A 145 -3.65 -9.14 0.57
N PRO A 146 -3.13 -10.02 -0.31
CA PRO A 146 -3.26 -11.45 -0.11
C PRO A 146 -2.59 -11.89 1.19
N GLN A 147 -3.17 -12.88 1.85
CA GLN A 147 -2.51 -13.55 2.97
C GLN A 147 -1.15 -14.11 2.52
N ASN A 148 -0.13 -14.01 3.37
CA ASN A 148 1.28 -14.35 3.09
C ASN A 148 2.04 -13.38 2.17
N HIS A 149 1.44 -12.25 1.78
CA HIS A 149 2.15 -11.16 1.13
C HIS A 149 2.96 -10.34 2.15
N ASP A 150 4.15 -9.85 1.82
CA ASP A 150 5.01 -9.09 2.75
C ASP A 150 4.30 -7.87 3.36
N THR A 151 3.41 -7.23 2.59
CA THR A 151 2.59 -6.12 3.08
C THR A 151 1.54 -6.58 4.10
N TRP A 152 0.99 -7.79 3.95
CA TRP A 152 0.10 -8.38 4.94
C TRP A 152 0.86 -8.61 6.25
N ASP A 153 2.01 -9.28 6.17
CA ASP A 153 2.84 -9.62 7.33
C ASP A 153 3.29 -8.36 8.08
N MET A 154 3.66 -7.31 7.35
CA MET A 154 3.95 -6.00 7.93
C MET A 154 2.76 -5.41 8.69
N VAL A 155 1.55 -5.43 8.12
CA VAL A 155 0.35 -4.86 8.76
C VAL A 155 -0.03 -5.69 9.99
N ALA A 156 -0.08 -7.01 9.87
CA ALA A 156 -0.40 -7.92 10.97
C ALA A 156 0.61 -7.80 12.12
N THR A 157 1.90 -7.70 11.81
CA THR A 157 2.96 -7.49 12.81
C THR A 157 2.80 -6.15 13.52
N LYS A 158 2.47 -5.08 12.78
CA LYS A 158 2.21 -3.76 13.38
C LYS A 158 1.00 -3.81 14.31
N PHE A 159 -0.09 -4.45 13.89
CA PHE A 159 -1.29 -4.61 14.70
C PHE A 159 -1.00 -5.38 15.99
N LYS A 160 -0.35 -6.55 15.88
CA LYS A 160 0.04 -7.38 17.03
C LYS A 160 0.94 -6.63 18.00
N LYS A 161 1.95 -5.89 17.52
CA LYS A 161 2.84 -5.08 18.38
C LYS A 161 2.14 -3.91 19.07
N ALA A 162 1.12 -3.36 18.43
CA ALA A 162 0.32 -2.28 18.97
C ALA A 162 -0.83 -2.76 19.86
N TRP A 163 -1.08 -4.06 19.94
CA TRP A 163 -2.09 -4.62 20.84
C TRP A 163 -1.62 -4.48 22.29
N LYS A 164 -2.36 -3.72 23.11
CA LYS A 164 -2.10 -3.53 24.55
C LYS A 164 -3.22 -4.20 25.35
N PRO A 165 -3.20 -5.54 25.47
CA PRO A 165 -4.33 -6.29 25.98
C PRO A 165 -4.70 -5.87 27.39
N THR A 166 -6.00 -5.81 27.66
CA THR A 166 -6.51 -5.86 29.04
C THR A 166 -6.46 -7.32 29.52
N MET A 167 -6.36 -7.59 30.82
CA MET A 167 -6.11 -8.94 31.37
C MET A 167 -6.82 -10.08 30.60
N GLY A 168 -6.04 -10.96 29.96
CA GLY A 168 -6.54 -12.13 29.22
C GLY A 168 -7.09 -11.88 27.81
N GLU A 169 -7.08 -10.64 27.31
CA GLU A 169 -7.67 -10.29 26.01
C GLU A 169 -6.80 -10.78 24.83
N PRO A 170 -7.27 -11.75 24.02
CA PRO A 170 -6.50 -12.26 22.88
C PRO A 170 -6.39 -11.21 21.78
N VAL A 171 -5.33 -11.30 20.97
CA VAL A 171 -5.21 -10.48 19.76
C VAL A 171 -6.26 -10.93 18.74
N PRO A 172 -7.16 -10.06 18.26
CA PRO A 172 -8.17 -10.41 17.27
C PRO A 172 -7.54 -10.91 15.98
N GLN A 173 -8.14 -11.95 15.40
CA GLN A 173 -7.69 -12.51 14.12
C GLN A 173 -8.07 -11.57 12.98
N ILE A 174 -7.08 -11.06 12.25
CA ILE A 174 -7.32 -10.30 11.02
C ILE A 174 -7.73 -11.28 9.91
N LYS A 175 -8.95 -11.12 9.38
CA LYS A 175 -9.47 -11.91 8.25
C LYS A 175 -9.07 -11.34 6.90
N HIS A 176 -9.06 -10.02 6.77
CA HIS A 176 -8.64 -9.33 5.54
C HIS A 176 -7.84 -8.06 5.84
N VAL A 177 -6.91 -7.76 4.94
CA VAL A 177 -6.16 -6.50 4.89
C VAL A 177 -6.33 -5.95 3.49
N TYR A 178 -6.67 -4.67 3.39
CA TYR A 178 -6.74 -3.97 2.12
C TYR A 178 -5.82 -2.77 2.12
N LYS A 179 -5.10 -2.56 1.01
CA LYS A 179 -4.44 -1.30 0.71
C LYS A 179 -5.48 -0.31 0.20
N ILE A 180 -5.60 0.81 0.89
CA ILE A 180 -6.45 1.93 0.47
C ILE A 180 -5.70 2.76 -0.57
N VAL A 181 -6.36 3.07 -1.67
CA VAL A 181 -5.84 3.92 -2.75
C VAL A 181 -6.67 5.20 -2.79
N GLU A 182 -6.02 6.30 -2.42
CA GLU A 182 -6.58 7.65 -2.48
C GLU A 182 -6.13 8.39 -3.75
N SER A 183 -6.92 9.38 -4.16
CA SER A 183 -6.61 10.26 -5.27
C SER A 183 -5.49 11.24 -4.91
N SER A 184 -4.88 11.85 -5.94
CA SER A 184 -3.86 12.89 -5.73
C SER A 184 -4.39 14.14 -5.03
N VAL A 185 -5.70 14.38 -5.07
CA VAL A 185 -6.37 15.50 -4.39
C VAL A 185 -6.17 15.42 -2.88
N PHE A 186 -6.22 14.22 -2.30
CA PHE A 186 -5.96 14.04 -0.87
C PHE A 186 -4.47 13.84 -0.56
N LEU A 187 -3.71 13.17 -1.43
CA LEU A 187 -2.31 12.87 -1.15
C LEU A 187 -1.38 14.09 -1.20
N LYS A 188 -1.63 15.05 -2.11
CA LYS A 188 -0.76 16.24 -2.26
C LYS A 188 -0.79 17.17 -1.03
N PRO A 189 -1.97 17.56 -0.49
CA PRO A 189 -2.02 18.37 0.73
C PRO A 189 -1.39 17.65 1.93
N TYR A 190 -1.64 16.35 2.08
CA TYR A 190 -0.99 15.53 3.12
C TYR A 190 0.53 15.54 3.02
N ASP A 191 1.09 15.30 1.82
CA ASP A 191 2.54 15.31 1.63
C ASP A 191 3.13 16.70 1.90
N THR A 192 2.39 17.78 1.59
CA THR A 192 2.78 19.16 1.90
C THR A 192 2.79 19.40 3.41
N TYR A 193 1.70 19.02 4.10
CA TYR A 193 1.57 19.14 5.55
C TYR A 193 2.66 18.35 6.27
N LYS A 194 2.84 17.08 5.91
CA LYS A 194 3.88 16.22 6.48
C LYS A 194 5.29 16.76 6.28
N LYS A 195 5.61 17.32 5.11
CA LYS A 195 6.92 17.95 4.88
C LYS A 195 7.15 19.14 5.80
N LYS A 196 6.10 19.91 6.09
CA LYS A 196 6.15 21.07 6.99
C LYS A 196 6.34 20.66 8.44
N VAL A 197 5.62 19.63 8.91
CA VAL A 197 5.56 19.32 10.36
C VAL A 197 6.41 18.11 10.78
N GLY A 198 6.58 17.10 9.93
CA GLY A 198 7.33 15.88 10.24
C GLY A 198 6.60 14.93 11.21
N ASN A 199 7.38 14.06 11.88
CA ASN A 199 6.91 13.09 12.89
C ASN A 199 5.73 12.21 12.39
N GLU A 200 5.88 11.59 11.21
CA GLU A 200 4.90 10.65 10.65
C GLU A 200 4.91 9.34 11.44
N ARG A 201 3.76 8.93 11.98
CA ARG A 201 3.56 7.66 12.70
C ARG A 201 2.38 6.90 12.13
N PHE A 202 2.32 5.61 12.46
CA PHE A 202 1.13 4.80 12.21
C PHE A 202 0.21 4.84 13.43
N CYS A 203 -1.07 5.17 13.21
CA CYS A 203 -2.09 5.18 14.26
C CYS A 203 -3.37 4.50 13.76
N TYR A 204 -4.11 3.90 14.69
CA TYR A 204 -5.35 3.18 14.45
C TYR A 204 -6.55 4.09 14.65
N HIS A 205 -7.55 3.94 13.79
CA HIS A 205 -8.86 4.58 13.91
C HIS A 205 -9.93 3.51 13.75
N GLY A 206 -10.79 3.40 14.75
CA GLY A 206 -11.89 2.44 14.82
C GLY A 206 -13.19 3.14 14.52
N MET A 207 -14.07 2.45 13.78
CA MET A 207 -15.39 2.95 13.44
C MET A 207 -16.34 1.77 13.24
N PRO A 208 -17.64 1.93 13.50
CA PRO A 208 -18.64 0.96 13.12
C PRO A 208 -18.63 0.71 11.61
N ARG A 209 -18.96 -0.52 11.22
CA ARG A 209 -19.04 -0.90 9.81
C ARG A 209 -20.48 -1.27 9.43
N ASP A 210 -21.17 -0.30 8.85
CA ASP A 210 -22.58 -0.45 8.43
C ASP A 210 -22.78 -1.19 7.09
N CYS A 211 -21.70 -1.69 6.48
CA CYS A 211 -21.77 -2.35 5.17
C CYS A 211 -20.82 -3.53 5.05
N GLN A 212 -20.93 -4.30 3.98
CA GLN A 212 -20.10 -5.49 3.77
C GLN A 212 -18.71 -5.19 3.17
N LEU A 213 -18.30 -3.92 3.08
CA LEU A 213 -17.00 -3.55 2.52
C LEU A 213 -15.88 -4.29 3.27
N GLY A 214 -14.99 -4.93 2.52
CA GLY A 214 -13.85 -5.68 3.03
C GLY A 214 -14.17 -7.12 3.46
N ASN A 215 -15.39 -7.62 3.25
CA ASN A 215 -15.63 -9.07 3.22
C ASN A 215 -15.07 -9.66 1.92
N THR A 216 -14.90 -10.99 1.86
CA THR A 216 -14.47 -11.72 0.65
C THR A 216 -15.21 -11.24 -0.61
N GLY A 217 -14.45 -10.75 -1.59
CA GLY A 217 -14.98 -10.24 -2.86
C GLY A 217 -15.73 -8.90 -2.80
N ARG A 218 -15.92 -8.29 -1.62
CA ARG A 218 -16.65 -7.02 -1.43
C ARG A 218 -15.68 -5.84 -1.34
N THR A 219 -15.29 -5.29 -2.49
CA THR A 219 -14.34 -4.16 -2.58
C THR A 219 -14.96 -2.84 -3.03
N THR A 220 -16.23 -2.84 -3.39
CA THR A 220 -16.98 -1.64 -3.82
C THR A 220 -17.51 -0.89 -2.61
N LEU A 221 -17.19 0.42 -2.53
CA LEU A 221 -17.70 1.30 -1.48
C LEU A 221 -19.23 1.45 -1.63
N CYS A 222 -19.98 1.40 -0.52
CA CYS A 222 -21.42 1.60 -0.56
C CYS A 222 -21.77 3.07 -0.86
N SER A 223 -23.01 3.34 -1.29
CA SER A 223 -23.51 4.70 -1.53
C SER A 223 -24.06 5.39 -0.29
N SER A 224 -24.20 4.67 0.84
CA SER A 224 -24.78 5.23 2.06
C SER A 224 -24.00 6.46 2.56
N ARG A 225 -24.74 7.52 2.88
CA ARG A 225 -24.21 8.72 3.53
C ARG A 225 -23.98 8.55 5.02
N SER A 226 -24.51 7.50 5.64
CA SER A 226 -24.30 7.21 7.07
C SER A 226 -23.08 6.34 7.33
N CYS A 227 -22.56 5.61 6.32
CA CYS A 227 -21.47 4.65 6.52
C CYS A 227 -20.13 5.35 6.80
N PRO A 228 -19.61 5.33 8.05
CA PRO A 228 -18.42 6.10 8.41
C PRO A 228 -17.18 5.64 7.62
N LEU A 229 -17.00 4.32 7.49
CA LEU A 229 -15.90 3.74 6.73
C LEU A 229 -15.91 4.20 5.26
N CYS A 230 -17.03 4.04 4.55
CA CYS A 230 -17.08 4.40 3.14
C CYS A 230 -16.95 5.91 2.93
N ASN A 231 -17.45 6.74 3.84
CA ASN A 231 -17.29 8.19 3.77
C ASN A 231 -15.84 8.60 3.97
N ILE A 232 -15.15 8.09 5.00
CA ILE A 232 -13.71 8.35 5.19
C ILE A 232 -12.92 7.93 3.94
N LEU A 233 -13.23 6.80 3.32
CA LEU A 233 -12.54 6.38 2.10
C LEU A 233 -12.84 7.29 0.90
N LYS A 234 -14.04 7.89 0.80
CA LYS A 234 -14.41 8.78 -0.30
C LYS A 234 -13.85 10.18 -0.15
N THR A 235 -13.90 10.73 1.05
CA THR A 235 -13.65 12.15 1.31
C THR A 235 -12.40 12.40 2.14
N SER A 236 -11.67 11.34 2.53
CA SER A 236 -10.66 11.37 3.58
C SER A 236 -11.25 11.82 4.94
N PHE A 237 -10.38 12.06 5.92
CA PHE A 237 -10.80 12.54 7.23
C PHE A 237 -11.20 14.02 7.20
N ASN A 238 -12.19 14.39 8.03
CA ASN A 238 -12.65 15.75 8.19
C ASN A 238 -12.83 16.08 9.68
N THR A 239 -12.10 17.07 10.19
CA THR A 239 -12.14 17.53 11.59
C THR A 239 -13.49 18.09 11.98
N ASN A 240 -14.26 18.63 11.03
CA ASN A 240 -15.60 19.15 11.27
C ASN A 240 -16.62 18.03 11.55
N LEU A 241 -16.26 16.78 11.23
CA LEU A 241 -17.03 15.58 11.56
C LEU A 241 -16.47 14.85 12.79
N GLY A 242 -15.44 15.41 13.42
CA GLY A 242 -14.89 14.91 14.68
C GLY A 242 -15.91 15.02 15.81
N SER A 243 -15.86 14.09 16.77
CA SER A 243 -16.78 14.13 17.92
C SER A 243 -16.56 15.43 18.71
N PRO A 244 -17.57 16.33 18.80
CA PRO A 244 -17.45 17.56 19.57
C PRO A 244 -17.33 17.30 21.07
N GLU A 245 -17.79 16.12 21.53
CA GLU A 245 -17.76 15.67 22.92
C GLU A 245 -16.48 14.90 23.28
N GLY A 246 -15.54 14.78 22.34
CA GLY A 246 -14.26 14.13 22.57
C GLY A 246 -13.50 14.79 23.73
N GLY A 247 -12.76 13.98 24.49
CA GLY A 247 -12.04 14.46 25.69
C GLY A 247 -11.01 15.55 25.41
N PHE A 248 -10.60 15.75 24.15
CA PHE A 248 -9.70 16.81 23.72
C PHE A 248 -10.35 17.74 22.68
N GLY A 249 -11.68 17.82 22.68
CA GLY A 249 -12.50 18.64 21.78
C GLY A 249 -12.73 18.07 20.39
N ALA A 250 -13.28 18.91 19.51
CA ALA A 250 -13.65 18.55 18.14
C ALA A 250 -12.42 18.30 17.27
N ALA A 251 -12.10 17.04 17.03
CA ALA A 251 -10.89 16.62 16.35
C ALA A 251 -10.98 15.20 15.78
N ILE A 252 -9.93 14.76 15.08
CA ILE A 252 -9.78 13.38 14.64
C ILE A 252 -9.01 12.59 15.69
N TYR A 253 -9.65 11.58 16.26
CA TYR A 253 -9.08 10.71 17.29
C TYR A 253 -8.50 9.44 16.68
N THR A 254 -7.26 9.15 17.03
CA THR A 254 -6.57 7.89 16.70
C THR A 254 -5.80 7.38 17.92
N SER A 255 -5.18 6.21 17.84
CA SER A 255 -4.30 5.71 18.91
C SER A 255 -3.08 4.99 18.32
N SER A 256 -1.96 5.02 19.03
CA SER A 256 -0.88 4.07 18.77
C SER A 256 -1.17 2.66 19.32
N ALA A 257 -2.17 2.50 20.20
CA ALA A 257 -2.63 1.22 20.71
C ALA A 257 -3.85 0.71 19.92
N ALA A 258 -3.74 -0.50 19.40
CA ALA A 258 -4.74 -1.06 18.47
C ALA A 258 -6.04 -1.49 19.18
N ASN A 259 -5.94 -2.01 20.40
CA ASN A 259 -7.08 -2.47 21.20
C ASN A 259 -8.03 -1.34 21.58
N LYS A 260 -7.52 -0.13 21.81
CA LYS A 260 -8.36 1.03 22.14
C LYS A 260 -9.44 1.25 21.07
N PHE A 261 -9.05 1.19 19.80
CA PHE A 261 -9.95 1.39 18.67
C PHE A 261 -10.63 0.12 18.17
N TYR A 262 -10.20 -1.05 18.59
CA TYR A 262 -10.92 -2.30 18.31
C TYR A 262 -12.30 -2.32 18.95
N ASN A 263 -12.45 -1.81 20.18
CA ASN A 263 -13.77 -1.73 20.82
C ASN A 263 -14.74 -0.81 20.06
N TYR A 264 -14.23 0.30 19.52
CA TYR A 264 -15.01 1.21 18.65
C TYR A 264 -15.27 0.67 17.24
N SER A 265 -14.67 -0.47 16.87
CA SER A 265 -14.88 -1.09 15.56
C SER A 265 -16.12 -1.98 15.49
N GLN A 266 -16.84 -2.12 16.60
CA GLN A 266 -18.02 -2.97 16.70
C GLN A 266 -19.31 -2.15 16.50
N PRO A 267 -20.35 -2.74 15.88
CA PRO A 267 -20.35 -4.04 15.22
C PRO A 267 -19.62 -4.03 13.86
N GLY A 268 -19.11 -5.18 13.45
CA GLY A 268 -18.61 -5.40 12.09
C GLY A 268 -17.10 -5.34 11.91
N GLY A 269 -16.34 -5.04 12.96
CA GLY A 269 -14.91 -5.32 13.09
C GLY A 269 -14.05 -4.74 11.97
N ALA A 270 -14.02 -3.41 11.83
CA ALA A 270 -13.13 -2.73 10.89
C ALA A 270 -12.21 -1.72 11.59
N ILE A 271 -10.94 -1.70 11.23
CA ILE A 271 -9.98 -0.70 11.71
C ILE A 271 -9.21 -0.11 10.53
N LEU A 272 -9.08 1.21 10.51
CA LEU A 272 -8.17 1.91 9.62
C LEU A 272 -6.81 2.04 10.28
N LEU A 273 -5.76 1.59 9.58
CA LEU A 273 -4.37 1.91 9.90
C LEU A 273 -3.95 3.11 9.05
N ASN A 274 -3.66 4.21 9.74
CA ASN A 274 -3.45 5.52 9.13
C ASN A 274 -1.99 5.93 9.27
N LYS A 275 -1.52 6.76 8.34
CA LYS A 275 -0.32 7.57 8.56
C LYS A 275 -0.76 8.91 9.11
N VAL A 276 -0.16 9.33 10.22
CA VAL A 276 -0.47 10.56 10.94
C VAL A 276 0.80 11.40 11.10
N ALA A 277 0.82 12.61 10.57
CA ALA A 277 1.91 13.57 10.72
C ALA A 277 1.68 14.40 11.99
N LEU A 278 2.34 14.02 13.07
CA LEU A 278 2.08 14.58 14.40
C LEU A 278 2.77 15.92 14.65
N GLY A 279 3.82 16.24 13.90
CA GLY A 279 4.61 17.45 14.15
C GLY A 279 5.08 17.57 15.59
N ARG A 280 4.97 18.80 16.13
CA ARG A 280 5.21 19.08 17.54
C ARG A 280 4.01 18.60 18.36
N VAL A 281 4.26 17.65 19.25
CA VAL A 281 3.22 16.98 20.06
C VAL A 281 3.08 17.68 21.41
N TYR A 282 1.86 18.04 21.78
CA TYR A 282 1.50 18.40 23.14
C TYR A 282 1.18 17.10 23.91
N ASN A 283 1.99 16.75 24.90
CA ASN A 283 1.75 15.57 25.72
C ASN A 283 0.89 15.96 26.92
N ALA A 284 -0.41 15.69 26.84
CA ALA A 284 -1.33 15.94 27.94
C ALA A 284 -1.08 14.94 29.07
N SER A 285 -1.01 15.43 30.31
CA SER A 285 -0.86 14.59 31.51
C SER A 285 -2.22 14.16 32.05
N ASN A 286 -3.25 14.98 31.86
CA ASN A 286 -4.60 14.74 32.35
C ASN A 286 -5.61 14.57 31.20
N PHE A 287 -6.64 13.76 31.44
CA PHE A 287 -7.78 13.67 30.54
C PHE A 287 -8.52 15.02 30.55
N ARG A 288 -8.89 15.53 29.37
CA ARG A 288 -9.51 16.86 29.23
C ARG A 288 -8.66 18.05 29.68
N GLU A 289 -7.34 17.90 29.72
CA GLU A 289 -6.41 19.00 30.02
C GLU A 289 -6.53 20.15 29.01
N VAL A 290 -6.80 19.83 27.74
CA VAL A 290 -7.01 20.78 26.66
C VAL A 290 -8.20 20.32 25.81
N THR A 291 -9.02 21.26 25.31
CA THR A 291 -10.18 20.98 24.45
C THR A 291 -10.02 21.53 23.04
N SER A 292 -8.81 22.01 22.71
CA SER A 292 -8.40 22.44 21.38
C SER A 292 -6.89 22.29 21.26
N LEU A 293 -6.36 22.41 20.04
CA LEU A 293 -4.92 22.38 19.79
C LEU A 293 -4.23 23.56 20.52
N PRO A 294 -3.29 23.30 21.45
CA PRO A 294 -2.53 24.37 22.09
C PRO A 294 -1.64 25.12 21.09
N ALA A 295 -1.46 26.42 21.31
CA ALA A 295 -0.67 27.27 20.42
C ALA A 295 0.77 26.73 20.25
N GLY A 296 1.25 26.69 19.00
CA GLY A 296 2.59 26.22 18.67
C GLY A 296 2.76 24.71 18.54
N TYR A 297 1.69 23.92 18.71
CA TYR A 297 1.68 22.46 18.52
C TYR A 297 0.93 22.05 17.25
N ASN A 298 1.02 20.77 16.87
CA ASN A 298 0.33 20.19 15.71
C ASN A 298 -0.59 19.02 16.05
N SER A 299 -0.40 18.40 17.22
CA SER A 299 -1.23 17.30 17.71
C SER A 299 -1.21 17.25 19.23
N VAL A 300 -2.20 16.59 19.83
CA VAL A 300 -2.22 16.24 21.25
C VAL A 300 -2.04 14.72 21.37
N VAL A 301 -1.21 14.28 22.31
CA VAL A 301 -1.12 12.88 22.73
C VAL A 301 -1.42 12.81 24.20
N PHE A 302 -2.36 11.94 24.57
CA PHE A 302 -2.64 11.57 25.95
C PHE A 302 -2.36 10.10 26.09
N ASP A 303 -1.33 9.74 26.86
CA ASP A 303 -0.93 8.34 27.02
C ASP A 303 -0.91 7.96 28.50
N ARG A 304 -1.74 6.99 28.86
CA ARG A 304 -1.84 6.45 30.21
C ARG A 304 -1.95 4.95 30.17
N ASP A 305 -1.59 4.37 31.30
CA ASP A 305 -1.67 2.93 31.55
C ASP A 305 -0.92 2.12 30.49
N ASN A 306 0.37 2.47 30.32
CA ASN A 306 1.30 1.82 29.42
C ASN A 306 0.81 1.70 27.96
N GLY A 307 0.18 2.75 27.43
CA GLY A 307 -0.38 2.77 26.08
C GLY A 307 -1.84 2.36 25.99
N ARG A 308 -2.42 1.71 27.02
CA ARG A 308 -3.79 1.16 26.92
C ARG A 308 -4.85 2.23 26.71
N LEU A 309 -4.66 3.40 27.31
CA LEU A 309 -5.58 4.53 27.18
C LEU A 309 -5.07 5.59 26.18
N ASN A 310 -4.08 5.27 25.35
CA ASN A 310 -3.48 6.22 24.42
C ASN A 310 -4.49 6.87 23.46
N GLU A 311 -4.53 8.19 23.41
CA GLU A 311 -5.18 8.98 22.36
C GLU A 311 -4.15 9.83 21.65
N THR A 312 -4.22 9.82 20.32
CA THR A 312 -3.42 10.64 19.42
C THR A 312 -4.39 11.45 18.58
N ILE A 313 -4.46 12.75 18.86
CA ILE A 313 -5.49 13.67 18.36
C ILE A 313 -4.86 14.65 17.37
N VAL A 314 -5.46 14.77 16.19
CA VAL A 314 -5.06 15.77 15.20
C VAL A 314 -6.23 16.68 14.82
N TYR A 315 -5.91 17.96 14.62
CA TYR A 315 -6.88 19.03 14.40
C TYR A 315 -6.79 19.61 12.98
N HIS A 316 -6.19 18.87 12.05
CA HIS A 316 -6.07 19.28 10.65
C HIS A 316 -6.37 18.10 9.72
N ASN A 317 -7.22 18.32 8.71
CA ASN A 317 -7.62 17.28 7.74
C ASN A 317 -6.41 16.63 7.05
N ASP A 318 -5.39 17.42 6.75
CA ASP A 318 -4.16 16.95 6.08
C ASP A 318 -3.12 16.33 7.02
N ALA A 319 -3.41 16.19 8.32
CA ALA A 319 -2.51 15.52 9.24
C ALA A 319 -2.59 13.99 9.15
N ILE A 320 -3.61 13.43 8.49
CA ILE A 320 -3.90 11.99 8.53
C ILE A 320 -4.37 11.44 7.19
N ARG A 321 -3.89 10.25 6.82
CA ARG A 321 -4.39 9.50 5.65
C ARG A 321 -4.61 8.02 5.95
N PRO A 322 -5.74 7.44 5.56
CA PRO A 322 -5.98 6.01 5.72
C PRO A 322 -5.13 5.22 4.71
N VAL A 323 -4.35 4.25 5.22
CA VAL A 323 -3.40 3.50 4.38
C VAL A 323 -3.83 2.06 4.20
N PHE A 324 -4.31 1.42 5.27
CA PHE A 324 -4.83 0.06 5.23
C PHE A 324 -6.17 -0.03 5.97
N LEU A 325 -7.04 -0.91 5.48
CA LEU A 325 -8.25 -1.36 6.16
C LEU A 325 -8.01 -2.79 6.65
N LEU A 326 -8.19 -3.02 7.95
CA LEU A 326 -8.17 -4.35 8.57
C LEU A 326 -9.62 -4.75 8.86
N VAL A 327 -9.99 -5.98 8.52
CA VAL A 327 -11.30 -6.57 8.80
C VAL A 327 -11.11 -7.83 9.64
N PHE A 328 -11.94 -7.99 10.67
CA PHE A 328 -11.86 -9.05 11.68
C PHE A 328 -13.02 -10.05 11.61
#